data_AF-A0A179BKR7-F1
#
_entry.id   AF-A0A179BKR7-F1
#
_cell.length_a   1.000
_cell.length_b   1.000
_cell.length_c   1.000
_cell.angle_alpha   90.00
_cell.angle_beta   90.00
_cell.angle_gamma   90.00
#
_symmetry.space_group_name_H-M   'P 1'
#
loop_
_entity.id
_entity.type
_entity.pdbx_description
1 polymer ?
#
loop_
_entity_poly.entity_id
_entity_poly.type
_entity_poly.pdbx_seq_one_letter_code
_entity_poly.pdbx_strand_id
1 'polypeptide(L)'
;MMFLRHLPTVQEPRLYMALERTYLGYFKLLFVAIGTGLVSARLAVLFKALHYATLAHFFTELFNWLTWPAIALVFVVGFRFMSDLEHIEKGLPVAAKEIIDPRIYMAAERTFLAWVRTGIGLIAFGFVIEKFDFFLEQLSTMLHTKLIMGEGFSGMGIIFILLGITNLVIGGINFIRTVKKVDEGSYHVHKFLYGLYGVILLSITLVLAVMIIRVSP
;
A
#
# COMPACT_ATOMS: atom_id res chain seq x y z
N MET A 1 -3.27 18.53 -8.64
CA MET A 1 -4.69 18.26 -8.29
C MET A 1 -5.22 19.13 -7.14
N MET A 2 -4.51 20.15 -6.65
CA MET A 2 -4.92 20.97 -5.50
C MET A 2 -5.89 22.12 -5.84
N PHE A 3 -6.19 22.37 -7.12
CA PHE A 3 -6.87 23.57 -7.61
C PHE A 3 -8.28 23.34 -8.21
N LEU A 4 -8.81 22.12 -8.16
CA LEU A 4 -10.00 21.73 -8.95
C LEU A 4 -11.32 21.64 -8.16
N ARG A 5 -11.36 22.05 -6.89
CA ARG A 5 -12.59 22.04 -6.05
C ARG A 5 -13.70 23.01 -6.51
N HIS A 6 -13.55 23.67 -7.66
CA HIS A 6 -14.50 24.65 -8.18
C HIS A 6 -15.14 24.26 -9.52
N LEU A 7 -14.83 23.08 -10.08
CA LEU A 7 -15.50 22.60 -11.29
C LEU A 7 -16.67 21.67 -10.93
N PRO A 8 -17.79 21.73 -11.69
CA PRO A 8 -18.86 20.76 -11.55
C PRO A 8 -18.28 19.35 -11.77
N THR A 9 -18.38 18.49 -10.76
CA THR A 9 -17.93 17.10 -10.86
C THR A 9 -18.94 16.28 -11.64
N VAL A 10 -18.43 15.37 -12.46
CA VAL A 10 -19.21 14.47 -13.29
C VAL A 10 -18.80 13.05 -12.94
N GLN A 11 -19.76 12.12 -12.85
CA GLN A 11 -19.53 10.71 -12.52
C GLN A 11 -18.90 9.94 -13.71
N GLU A 12 -17.77 10.41 -14.22
CA GLU A 12 -17.07 9.79 -15.34
C GLU A 12 -16.22 8.58 -14.88
N PRO A 13 -16.43 7.38 -15.44
CA PRO A 13 -15.64 6.19 -15.11
C PRO A 13 -14.13 6.41 -15.28
N ARG A 14 -13.74 7.23 -16.25
CA ARG A 14 -12.34 7.57 -16.54
C ARG A 14 -11.68 8.36 -15.42
N LEU A 15 -12.44 9.25 -14.76
CA LEU A 15 -11.95 10.05 -13.65
C LEU A 15 -11.69 9.16 -12.42
N TYR A 16 -12.59 8.22 -12.13
CA TYR A 16 -12.41 7.22 -11.07
C TYR A 16 -11.15 6.36 -11.30
N MET A 17 -10.99 5.81 -12.50
CA MET A 17 -9.82 4.98 -12.83
C MET A 17 -8.50 5.78 -12.79
N ALA A 18 -8.54 7.05 -13.19
CA ALA A 18 -7.38 7.93 -13.06
C ALA A 18 -7.04 8.19 -11.58
N LEU A 19 -8.03 8.46 -10.74
CA LEU A 19 -7.89 8.65 -9.29
C LEU A 19 -7.27 7.40 -8.64
N GLU A 20 -7.86 6.22 -8.88
CA GLU A 20 -7.35 4.94 -8.37
C GLU A 20 -5.87 4.77 -8.68
N ARG A 21 -5.48 4.95 -9.95
CA ARG A 21 -4.11 4.77 -10.38
C ARG A 21 -3.14 5.74 -9.71
N THR A 22 -3.54 6.99 -9.51
CA THR A 22 -2.71 7.99 -8.83
C THR A 22 -2.52 7.63 -7.36
N TYR A 23 -3.60 7.27 -6.66
CA TYR A 23 -3.54 6.89 -5.25
C TYR A 23 -2.81 5.57 -5.02
N LEU A 24 -2.98 4.57 -5.90
CA LEU A 24 -2.16 3.35 -5.90
C LEU A 24 -0.68 3.66 -6.05
N GLY A 25 -0.32 4.64 -6.89
CA GLY A 25 1.04 5.14 -7.02
C GLY A 25 1.57 5.71 -5.70
N TYR A 26 0.77 6.51 -4.99
CA TYR A 26 1.14 7.04 -3.67
C TYR A 26 1.30 5.94 -2.63
N PHE A 27 0.33 5.03 -2.51
CA PHE A 27 0.41 3.90 -1.60
C PHE A 27 1.63 3.03 -1.90
N LYS A 28 1.93 2.76 -3.16
CA LYS A 28 3.14 2.02 -3.56
C LYS A 28 4.40 2.65 -2.98
N LEU A 29 4.58 3.96 -3.18
CA LEU A 29 5.77 4.66 -2.71
C LEU A 29 5.88 4.64 -1.19
N LEU A 30 4.76 4.83 -0.50
CA LEU A 30 4.71 4.80 0.96
C LEU A 30 5.02 3.41 1.51
N PHE A 31 4.46 2.34 0.93
CA PHE A 31 4.76 0.98 1.36
C PHE A 31 6.19 0.57 1.04
N VAL A 32 6.75 1.01 -0.09
CA VAL A 32 8.18 0.80 -0.39
C VAL A 32 9.05 1.51 0.64
N ALA A 33 8.72 2.76 1.00
CA ALA A 33 9.44 3.48 2.05
C ALA A 33 9.39 2.72 3.39
N ILE A 34 8.19 2.30 3.83
CA ILE A 34 8.03 1.50 5.05
C ILE A 34 8.84 0.21 4.97
N GLY A 35 8.74 -0.54 3.86
CA GLY A 35 9.46 -1.80 3.66
C GLY A 35 10.98 -1.64 3.66
N THR A 36 11.51 -0.63 2.96
CA THR A 36 12.94 -0.29 3.00
C THR A 36 13.39 0.13 4.40
N GLY A 37 12.54 0.85 5.14
CA GLY A 37 12.79 1.17 6.53
C GLY A 37 12.90 -0.11 7.37
N LEU A 38 11.95 -1.04 7.23
CA LEU A 38 12.00 -2.33 7.91
C LEU A 38 13.31 -3.08 7.64
N VAL A 39 13.77 -3.12 6.39
CA VAL A 39 15.06 -3.73 6.03
C VAL A 39 16.23 -2.97 6.67
N SER A 40 16.18 -1.64 6.68
CA SER A 40 17.17 -0.79 7.37
C SER A 40 17.30 -1.17 8.85
N ALA A 41 16.18 -1.43 9.54
CA ALA A 41 16.20 -1.86 10.93
C ALA A 41 16.90 -3.23 11.12
N ARG A 42 16.70 -4.19 10.20
CA ARG A 42 17.42 -5.48 10.23
C ARG A 42 18.92 -5.30 10.02
N LEU A 43 19.30 -4.43 9.09
CA LEU A 43 20.70 -4.10 8.85
C LEU A 43 21.33 -3.43 10.08
N ALA A 44 20.62 -2.54 10.77
CA ALA A 44 21.09 -1.93 12.00
C ALA A 44 21.42 -2.98 13.08
N VAL A 45 20.54 -3.98 13.24
CA VAL A 45 20.74 -5.10 14.17
C VAL A 45 21.98 -5.93 13.77
N LEU A 46 22.12 -6.23 12.48
CA LEU A 46 23.29 -6.95 11.95
C LEU A 46 24.60 -6.20 12.24
N PHE A 47 24.68 -4.92 11.91
CA PHE A 47 25.88 -4.11 12.11
C PHE A 47 26.22 -3.92 13.58
N LYS A 48 25.20 -3.84 14.44
CA LYS A 48 25.40 -3.79 15.90
C LYS A 48 26.09 -5.06 16.40
N ALA A 49 25.72 -6.23 15.88
CA ALA A 49 26.36 -7.50 16.25
C ALA A 49 27.75 -7.70 15.65
N LEU A 50 28.02 -7.09 14.50
CA LEU A 50 29.36 -7.05 13.91
C LEU A 50 30.26 -5.96 14.54
N HIS A 51 29.85 -5.36 15.66
CA HIS A 51 30.56 -4.29 16.37
C HIS A 51 30.80 -2.98 15.56
N TYR A 52 30.04 -2.75 14.48
CA TYR A 52 30.08 -1.51 13.70
C TYR A 52 29.06 -0.49 14.22
N ALA A 53 29.38 0.19 15.32
CA ALA A 53 28.47 1.11 16.01
C ALA A 53 28.00 2.30 15.15
N THR A 54 28.91 2.94 14.40
CA THR A 54 28.58 4.11 13.55
C THR A 54 27.57 3.74 12.46
N LEU A 55 27.78 2.58 11.82
CA LEU A 55 26.90 2.12 10.74
C LEU A 55 25.54 1.70 11.30
N ALA A 56 25.52 1.01 12.44
CA ALA A 56 24.28 0.63 13.12
C ALA A 56 23.42 1.85 13.49
N HIS A 57 24.05 2.94 13.96
CA HIS A 57 23.35 4.19 14.26
C HIS A 57 22.72 4.81 13.00
N PHE A 58 23.50 4.90 11.91
CA PHE A 58 23.02 5.42 10.63
C PHE A 58 21.77 4.68 10.12
N PHE A 59 21.79 3.33 10.13
CA PHE A 59 20.65 2.53 9.69
C PHE A 59 19.43 2.64 10.64
N THR A 60 19.65 2.90 11.92
CA THR A 60 18.58 3.15 12.90
C THR A 60 17.90 4.50 12.65
N GLU A 61 18.68 5.55 12.39
CA GLU A 61 18.13 6.85 12.00
C GLU A 61 17.40 6.77 10.66
N LEU A 62 18.00 6.10 9.67
CA LEU A 62 17.37 5.90 8.37
C LEU A 62 16.02 5.20 8.48
N PHE A 63 15.89 4.21 9.37
CA PHE A 63 14.62 3.56 9.67
C PHE A 63 13.59 4.57 10.19
N ASN A 64 13.94 5.38 11.19
CA ASN A 64 13.03 6.36 11.78
C ASN A 64 12.56 7.41 10.76
N TRP A 65 13.50 7.95 9.98
CA TRP A 65 13.22 8.96 8.96
C TRP A 65 12.36 8.42 7.81
N LEU A 66 12.45 7.13 7.51
CA LEU A 66 11.72 6.55 6.38
C LEU A 66 10.35 5.98 6.77
N THR A 67 10.20 5.43 7.97
CA THR A 67 8.97 4.75 8.40
C THR A 67 7.93 5.70 8.98
N TRP A 68 8.29 6.52 9.96
CA TRP A 68 7.33 7.38 10.68
C TRP A 68 6.63 8.39 9.75
N PRO A 69 7.35 9.15 8.90
CA PRO A 69 6.70 10.05 7.94
C PRO A 69 5.85 9.29 6.91
N ALA A 70 6.30 8.10 6.47
CA ALA A 70 5.54 7.30 5.53
C ALA A 70 4.22 6.82 6.15
N ILE A 71 4.23 6.33 7.39
CA ILE A 71 3.02 5.92 8.13
C ILE A 71 2.04 7.09 8.24
N ALA A 72 2.52 8.27 8.68
CA ALA A 72 1.68 9.46 8.78
C ALA A 72 1.07 9.84 7.42
N LEU A 73 1.86 9.79 6.35
CA LEU A 73 1.40 10.06 4.99
C LEU A 73 0.39 9.02 4.50
N VAL A 74 0.48 7.75 4.89
CA VAL A 74 -0.53 6.73 4.51
C VAL A 74 -1.91 7.12 5.04
N PHE A 75 -2.01 7.59 6.29
CA PHE A 75 -3.27 8.06 6.85
C PHE A 75 -3.79 9.31 6.10
N VAL A 76 -2.93 10.27 5.80
CA VAL A 76 -3.31 11.48 5.05
C VAL A 76 -3.78 11.14 3.64
N VAL A 77 -3.05 10.27 2.93
CA VAL A 77 -3.38 9.82 1.57
C VAL A 77 -4.67 8.99 1.59
N GLY A 78 -4.85 8.11 2.56
CA GLY A 78 -6.09 7.33 2.72
C GLY A 78 -7.31 8.20 3.00
N PHE A 79 -7.17 9.19 3.89
CA PHE A 79 -8.24 10.15 4.17
C PHE A 79 -8.58 11.01 2.95
N ARG A 80 -7.56 11.46 2.21
CA ARG A 80 -7.76 12.20 0.96
C ARG A 80 -8.42 11.37 -0.12
N PHE A 81 -8.02 10.11 -0.29
CA PHE A 81 -8.64 9.20 -1.23
C PHE A 81 -10.14 9.05 -0.97
N MET A 82 -10.51 8.82 0.29
CA MET A 82 -11.93 8.70 0.69
C MET A 82 -12.69 10.00 0.43
N SER A 83 -12.09 11.15 0.79
CA SER A 83 -12.69 12.46 0.55
C SER A 83 -12.91 12.73 -0.93
N ASP A 84 -11.93 12.42 -1.78
CA ASP A 84 -12.02 12.65 -3.23
C ASP A 84 -13.04 11.71 -3.88
N LEU A 85 -13.17 10.47 -3.41
CA LEU A 85 -14.22 9.54 -3.83
C LEU A 85 -15.62 10.09 -3.56
N GLU A 86 -15.85 10.63 -2.36
CA GLU A 86 -17.14 11.22 -2.00
C GLU A 86 -17.46 12.47 -2.84
N HIS A 87 -16.45 13.26 -3.22
CA HIS A 87 -16.63 14.44 -4.07
C HIS A 87 -17.00 14.09 -5.51
N ILE A 88 -16.42 13.02 -6.08
CA ILE A 88 -16.74 12.59 -7.45
C ILE A 88 -18.12 11.94 -7.49
N GLU A 89 -18.51 11.23 -6.42
CA GLU A 89 -19.82 10.57 -6.35
C GLU A 89 -20.99 11.56 -6.29
N LYS A 90 -20.80 12.74 -5.67
CA LYS A 90 -21.81 13.82 -5.66
C LYS A 90 -21.97 14.53 -7.02
N GLY A 91 -21.16 14.17 -8.01
CA GLY A 91 -21.22 14.74 -9.35
C GLY A 91 -22.46 14.33 -10.14
N LEU A 92 -22.75 15.05 -11.23
CA LEU A 92 -23.86 14.73 -12.12
C LEU A 92 -23.62 13.38 -12.84
N PRO A 93 -24.66 12.54 -13.03
CA PRO A 93 -24.54 11.29 -13.75
C PRO A 93 -24.24 11.55 -15.23
N VAL A 94 -23.33 10.75 -15.80
CA VAL A 94 -22.95 10.82 -17.22
C VAL A 94 -23.98 10.10 -18.08
N ALA A 95 -24.20 10.58 -19.31
CA ALA A 95 -25.06 9.91 -20.29
C ALA A 95 -24.55 8.49 -20.61
N ALA A 96 -25.46 7.52 -20.67
CA ALA A 96 -25.12 6.10 -20.90
C ALA A 96 -24.29 5.84 -22.17
N LYS A 97 -24.43 6.69 -23.20
CA LYS A 97 -23.64 6.63 -24.43
C LYS A 97 -22.13 6.84 -24.20
N GLU A 98 -21.73 7.63 -23.21
CA GLU A 98 -20.30 7.86 -22.90
C GLU A 98 -19.70 6.74 -22.03
N ILE A 99 -20.55 5.89 -21.43
CA ILE A 99 -20.13 4.76 -20.59
C ILE A 99 -19.70 3.57 -21.46
N ILE A 100 -20.24 3.42 -22.67
CA ILE A 100 -19.99 2.31 -23.61
C ILE A 100 -18.81 2.66 -24.57
N ASP A 101 -17.83 3.43 -24.10
CA ASP A 101 -16.64 3.77 -24.88
C ASP A 101 -15.56 2.68 -24.72
N PRO A 102 -15.04 2.07 -25.81
CA PRO A 102 -13.91 1.12 -25.77
C PRO A 102 -12.69 1.62 -24.96
N ARG A 103 -12.49 2.93 -24.89
CA ARG A 103 -11.40 3.55 -24.11
C ARG A 103 -11.50 3.27 -22.61
N ILE A 104 -12.71 3.02 -22.10
CA ILE A 104 -12.95 2.68 -20.69
C ILE A 104 -12.39 1.29 -20.38
N TYR A 105 -12.56 0.31 -21.28
CA TYR A 105 -11.95 -1.02 -21.11
C TYR A 105 -10.43 -0.95 -21.07
N MET A 106 -9.81 -0.20 -21.99
CA MET A 106 -8.35 -0.01 -21.99
C MET A 106 -7.85 0.71 -20.73
N ALA A 107 -8.65 1.61 -20.17
CA ALA A 107 -8.33 2.27 -18.91
C ALA A 107 -8.46 1.33 -17.71
N ALA A 108 -9.49 0.48 -17.69
CA ALA A 108 -9.71 -0.51 -16.65
C ALA A 108 -8.57 -1.54 -16.62
N GLU A 109 -8.14 -2.03 -17.79
CA GLU A 109 -7.03 -2.96 -17.92
C GLU A 109 -5.72 -2.34 -17.39
N ARG A 110 -5.38 -1.10 -17.77
CA ARG A 110 -4.20 -0.41 -17.24
C ARG A 110 -4.24 -0.24 -15.72
N THR A 111 -5.42 0.02 -15.19
CA THR A 111 -5.62 0.18 -13.75
C THR A 111 -5.42 -1.17 -13.06
N PHE A 112 -6.00 -2.24 -13.59
CA PHE A 112 -5.79 -3.61 -13.11
C PHE A 112 -4.31 -4.02 -13.16
N LEU A 113 -3.58 -3.75 -14.24
CA LEU A 113 -2.15 -4.02 -14.32
C LEU A 113 -1.34 -3.20 -13.30
N ALA A 114 -1.78 -1.99 -12.97
CA ALA A 114 -1.18 -1.21 -11.89
C ALA A 114 -1.40 -1.91 -10.53
N TRP A 115 -2.63 -2.36 -10.24
CA TRP A 115 -2.96 -3.17 -9.05
C TRP A 115 -2.08 -4.42 -8.94
N VAL A 116 -1.94 -5.18 -10.04
CA VAL A 116 -1.10 -6.38 -10.12
C VAL A 116 0.35 -6.05 -9.79
N ARG A 117 0.91 -5.02 -10.42
CA ARG A 117 2.29 -4.59 -10.19
C ARG A 117 2.53 -4.16 -8.74
N THR A 118 1.60 -3.44 -8.13
CA THR A 118 1.69 -3.08 -6.70
C THR A 118 1.63 -4.30 -5.81
N GLY A 119 0.69 -5.22 -6.04
CA GLY A 119 0.52 -6.41 -5.21
C GLY A 119 1.76 -7.31 -5.24
N ILE A 120 2.30 -7.60 -6.43
CA ILE A 120 3.52 -8.40 -6.59
C ILE A 120 4.72 -7.71 -5.90
N GLY A 121 4.85 -6.39 -6.05
CA GLY A 121 5.92 -5.64 -5.39
C GLY A 121 5.87 -5.75 -3.87
N LEU A 122 4.67 -5.65 -3.28
CA LEU A 122 4.47 -5.80 -1.84
C LEU A 122 4.79 -7.21 -1.35
N ILE A 123 4.36 -8.24 -2.09
CA ILE A 123 4.67 -9.65 -1.78
C ILE A 123 6.18 -9.90 -1.82
N ALA A 124 6.86 -9.44 -2.87
CA ALA A 124 8.29 -9.60 -3.00
C ALA A 124 9.05 -8.92 -1.86
N PHE A 125 8.67 -7.68 -1.49
CA PHE A 125 9.25 -6.99 -0.35
C PHE A 125 9.00 -7.74 0.97
N GLY A 126 7.78 -8.20 1.22
CA GLY A 126 7.46 -8.95 2.43
C GLY A 126 8.27 -10.25 2.54
N PHE A 127 8.48 -10.94 1.41
CA PHE A 127 9.35 -12.12 1.37
C PHE A 127 10.81 -11.81 1.72
N VAL A 128 11.36 -10.71 1.18
CA VAL A 128 12.72 -10.27 1.52
C VAL A 128 12.85 -9.99 3.01
N ILE A 129 11.87 -9.32 3.60
CA ILE A 129 11.84 -9.01 5.04
C ILE A 129 11.86 -10.30 5.87
N GLU A 130 10.95 -11.25 5.59
CA GLU A 130 10.90 -12.54 6.31
C GLU A 130 12.18 -13.35 6.16
N LYS A 131 12.77 -13.39 4.94
CA LYS A 131 14.02 -14.11 4.72
C LYS A 131 15.19 -13.48 5.46
N PHE A 132 15.20 -12.16 5.62
CA PHE A 132 16.22 -11.48 6.41
C PHE A 132 16.08 -11.78 7.90
N ASP A 133 14.85 -11.87 8.42
CA ASP A 133 14.60 -12.22 9.82
C ASP A 133 15.08 -13.66 10.11
N PHE A 134 14.76 -14.62 9.24
CA PHE A 134 15.29 -15.99 9.33
C PHE A 134 16.83 -16.03 9.28
N PHE A 135 17.45 -15.22 8.42
CA PHE A 135 18.91 -15.13 8.33
C PHE A 135 19.54 -14.61 9.64
N LEU A 136 18.95 -13.59 10.26
CA LEU A 136 19.41 -13.06 11.55
C LEU A 136 19.25 -14.09 12.67
N GLU A 137 18.18 -14.86 12.69
CA GLU A 137 17.97 -15.94 13.67
C GLU A 137 19.08 -17.00 13.59
N GLN A 138 19.40 -17.42 12.37
CA GLN A 138 20.43 -18.42 12.13
C GLN A 138 21.83 -17.87 12.50
N LEU A 139 22.09 -16.60 12.20
CA LEU A 139 23.33 -15.93 12.59
C LEU A 139 23.45 -15.80 14.12
N SER A 140 22.36 -15.52 14.82
CA SER A 140 22.33 -15.44 16.30
C SER A 140 22.78 -16.76 16.92
N THR A 141 22.29 -17.87 16.34
CA THR A 141 22.62 -19.22 16.78
C THR A 141 24.10 -19.54 16.55
N MET A 142 24.64 -19.15 15.38
CA MET A 142 26.06 -19.38 15.03
C MET A 142 27.02 -18.54 15.88
N LEU A 143 26.68 -17.28 16.17
CA LEU A 143 27.54 -16.36 16.93
C LEU A 143 27.41 -16.52 18.46
N HIS A 144 26.58 -17.46 18.94
CA HIS A 144 26.22 -17.64 20.36
C HIS A 144 25.83 -16.34 21.08
N THR A 145 25.39 -15.34 20.31
CA THR A 145 25.07 -14.00 20.78
C THR A 145 23.58 -13.83 20.55
N LYS A 146 22.83 -13.44 21.58
CA LYS A 146 21.43 -13.02 21.40
C LYS A 146 21.43 -11.74 20.58
N LEU A 147 21.22 -11.88 19.26
CA LEU A 147 20.71 -10.79 18.45
C LEU A 147 19.36 -10.46 19.06
N ILE A 148 19.25 -9.30 19.71
CA ILE A 148 18.01 -8.85 20.34
C ILE A 148 17.01 -8.57 19.22
N MET A 149 16.38 -9.62 18.69
CA MET A 149 15.13 -9.53 17.96
C MET A 149 14.07 -9.38 19.05
N GLY A 150 13.60 -8.15 19.28
CA GLY A 150 12.41 -7.96 20.11
C GLY A 150 11.27 -8.80 19.54
N GLU A 151 10.40 -9.34 20.39
CA GLU A 151 9.29 -10.22 19.99
C GLU A 151 8.39 -9.61 18.89
N GLY A 152 8.43 -8.27 18.70
CA GLY A 152 7.72 -7.57 17.64
C GLY A 152 8.37 -7.59 16.24
N PHE A 153 9.59 -8.12 16.07
CA PHE A 153 10.22 -8.20 14.73
C PHE A 153 9.63 -9.31 13.86
N SER A 154 9.15 -10.39 14.49
CA SER A 154 8.63 -11.57 13.79
C SER A 154 7.29 -11.29 13.11
N GLY A 155 7.18 -11.67 11.84
CA GLY A 155 5.92 -11.63 11.08
C GLY A 155 5.59 -10.29 10.41
N MET A 156 6.48 -9.28 10.47
CA MET A 156 6.26 -8.03 9.73
C MET A 156 6.24 -8.23 8.21
N GLY A 157 7.06 -9.15 7.69
CA GLY A 157 7.08 -9.46 6.27
C GLY A 157 5.84 -10.25 5.82
N ILE A 158 5.29 -11.10 6.70
CA ILE A 158 3.99 -11.76 6.48
C ILE A 158 2.89 -10.72 6.26
N ILE A 159 2.86 -9.63 7.02
CA ILE A 159 1.86 -8.58 6.84
C ILE A 159 1.98 -7.91 5.48
N PHE A 160 3.21 -7.65 5.00
CA PHE A 160 3.43 -7.12 3.64
C PHE A 160 2.97 -8.10 2.55
N ILE A 161 3.17 -9.40 2.75
CA ILE A 161 2.68 -10.44 1.84
C ILE A 161 1.15 -10.44 1.82
N LEU A 162 0.50 -10.47 2.99
CA LEU A 162 -0.96 -10.43 3.11
C LEU A 162 -1.54 -9.17 2.45
N LEU A 163 -0.93 -8.01 2.70
CA LEU A 163 -1.30 -6.74 2.08
C LEU A 163 -1.23 -6.83 0.54
N GLY A 164 -0.15 -7.40 0.00
CA GLY A 164 0.01 -7.59 -1.43
C GLY A 164 -1.03 -8.55 -2.03
N ILE A 165 -1.33 -9.66 -1.35
CA ILE A 165 -2.37 -10.61 -1.76
C ILE A 165 -3.74 -9.93 -1.77
N THR A 166 -4.10 -9.22 -0.70
CA THR A 166 -5.38 -8.51 -0.65
C THR A 166 -5.49 -7.44 -1.74
N ASN A 167 -4.39 -6.74 -2.03
CA ASN A 167 -4.33 -5.79 -3.14
C ASN A 167 -4.60 -6.46 -4.50
N LEU A 168 -4.06 -7.66 -4.74
CA LEU A 168 -4.32 -8.42 -5.98
C LEU A 168 -5.78 -8.86 -6.08
N VAL A 169 -6.34 -9.42 -5.00
CA VAL A 169 -7.72 -9.90 -4.97
C VAL A 169 -8.70 -8.76 -5.23
N ILE A 170 -8.51 -7.62 -4.56
CA ILE A 170 -9.39 -6.45 -4.72
C ILE A 170 -9.27 -5.87 -6.13
N GLY A 171 -8.05 -5.74 -6.67
CA GLY A 171 -7.83 -5.29 -8.04
C GLY A 171 -8.53 -6.19 -9.07
N GLY A 172 -8.47 -7.51 -8.88
CA GLY A 172 -9.15 -8.49 -9.74
C GLY A 172 -10.67 -8.39 -9.68
N ILE A 173 -11.24 -8.30 -8.47
CA ILE A 173 -12.69 -8.10 -8.28
C ILE A 173 -13.14 -6.79 -8.92
N ASN A 174 -12.38 -5.71 -8.76
CA ASN A 174 -12.70 -4.41 -9.33
C ASN A 174 -12.70 -4.47 -10.87
N PHE A 175 -11.71 -5.14 -11.46
CA PHE A 175 -11.63 -5.32 -12.91
C PHE A 175 -12.83 -6.09 -13.47
N ILE A 176 -13.12 -7.28 -12.92
CA ILE A 176 -14.23 -8.13 -13.40
C ILE A 176 -15.57 -7.39 -13.29
N ARG A 177 -15.80 -6.69 -12.18
CA ARG A 177 -17.03 -5.90 -11.99
C ARG A 177 -17.11 -4.69 -12.90
N THR A 178 -15.99 -4.03 -13.16
CA THR A 178 -15.95 -2.88 -14.08
C THR A 178 -16.29 -3.33 -15.50
N VAL A 179 -15.67 -4.40 -15.98
CA VAL A 179 -15.93 -4.96 -17.31
C VAL A 179 -17.41 -5.37 -17.45
N LYS A 180 -17.95 -6.11 -16.48
CA LYS A 180 -19.36 -6.53 -16.50
C LYS A 180 -20.35 -5.35 -16.51
N LYS A 181 -20.05 -4.27 -15.81
CA LYS A 181 -20.92 -3.07 -15.77
C LYS A 181 -20.86 -2.23 -17.04
N VAL A 182 -19.72 -2.23 -17.73
CA VAL A 182 -19.62 -1.57 -19.04
C VAL A 182 -20.39 -2.37 -20.08
N ASP A 183 -20.36 -3.71 -20.03
CA ASP A 183 -21.17 -4.58 -20.88
C ASP A 183 -22.70 -4.38 -20.65
N GLU A 184 -23.12 -4.16 -19.40
CA GLU A 184 -24.52 -3.94 -19.03
C GLU A 184 -25.03 -2.49 -19.30
N GLY A 185 -24.17 -1.58 -19.76
CA GLY A 185 -24.53 -0.19 -20.10
C GLY A 185 -24.97 0.68 -18.91
N SER A 186 -24.78 0.22 -17.67
CA SER A 186 -25.15 0.92 -16.44
C SER A 186 -23.99 0.91 -15.44
N TYR A 187 -23.18 1.99 -15.44
CA TYR A 187 -22.09 2.16 -14.48
C TYR A 187 -22.61 2.81 -13.18
N HIS A 188 -22.88 1.99 -12.16
CA HIS A 188 -23.11 2.48 -10.80
C HIS A 188 -21.91 2.18 -9.91
N VAL A 189 -21.26 3.22 -9.38
CA VAL A 189 -20.18 3.09 -8.39
C VAL A 189 -20.78 2.52 -7.11
N HIS A 190 -20.26 1.40 -6.61
CA HIS A 190 -20.71 0.82 -5.34
C HIS A 190 -19.73 1.20 -4.22
N LYS A 191 -20.20 2.07 -3.31
CA LYS A 191 -19.51 2.57 -2.10
C LYS A 191 -18.79 1.50 -1.29
N PHE A 192 -19.36 0.29 -1.26
CA PHE A 192 -18.92 -0.79 -0.38
C PHE A 192 -17.52 -1.34 -0.71
N LEU A 193 -17.17 -1.48 -1.99
CA LEU A 193 -15.86 -2.05 -2.39
C LEU A 193 -14.69 -1.12 -2.07
N TYR A 194 -14.84 0.16 -2.40
CA TYR A 194 -13.80 1.16 -2.13
C TYR A 194 -13.69 1.49 -0.65
N GLY A 195 -14.83 1.52 0.06
CA GLY A 195 -14.86 1.61 1.52
C GLY A 195 -14.15 0.43 2.17
N LEU A 196 -14.42 -0.80 1.72
CA LEU A 196 -13.75 -2.01 2.21
C LEU A 196 -12.24 -1.98 1.93
N TYR A 197 -11.82 -1.55 0.74
CA TYR A 197 -10.40 -1.39 0.42
C TYR A 197 -9.71 -0.39 1.34
N GLY A 198 -10.32 0.79 1.53
CA GLY A 198 -9.81 1.81 2.45
C GLY A 198 -9.70 1.30 3.90
N VAL A 199 -10.73 0.58 4.37
CA VAL A 199 -10.73 -0.01 5.72
C VAL A 199 -9.65 -1.08 5.86
N ILE A 200 -9.47 -1.95 4.86
CA ILE A 200 -8.42 -2.98 4.89
C ILE A 200 -7.03 -2.34 4.88
N LEU A 201 -6.78 -1.36 4.00
CA LEU A 201 -5.51 -0.63 3.96
C LEU A 201 -5.21 0.07 5.29
N LEU A 202 -6.21 0.76 5.87
CA LEU A 202 -6.06 1.44 7.16
C LEU A 202 -5.82 0.45 8.29
N SER A 203 -6.57 -0.66 8.32
CA SER A 203 -6.40 -1.71 9.33
C SER A 203 -5.00 -2.31 9.27
N ILE A 204 -4.52 -2.66 8.08
CA ILE A 204 -3.18 -3.24 7.90
C ILE A 204 -2.08 -2.22 8.25
N THR A 205 -2.24 -0.97 7.83
CA THR A 205 -1.28 0.10 8.17
C THR A 205 -1.25 0.36 9.68
N LEU A 206 -2.41 0.33 10.35
CA LEU A 206 -2.51 0.48 11.79
C LEU A 206 -1.81 -0.68 12.52
N VAL A 207 -2.02 -1.93 12.07
CA VAL A 207 -1.33 -3.10 12.62
C VAL A 207 0.19 -2.97 12.44
N LEU A 208 0.66 -2.58 11.25
CA LEU A 208 2.08 -2.32 10.99
C LEU A 208 2.63 -1.21 11.90
N ALA A 209 1.91 -0.11 12.06
CA ALA A 209 2.32 0.99 12.92
C ALA A 209 2.43 0.56 14.38
N VAL A 210 1.46 -0.20 14.90
CA VAL A 210 1.49 -0.74 16.28
C VAL A 210 2.66 -1.71 16.47
N MET A 211 2.94 -2.59 15.49
CA MET A 211 4.09 -3.48 15.56
C MET A 211 5.41 -2.71 15.52
N ILE A 212 5.53 -1.68 14.67
CA ILE A 212 6.70 -0.81 14.61
C ILE A 212 6.91 -0.06 15.93
N ILE A 213 5.84 0.44 16.56
CA ILE A 213 5.91 1.12 17.86
C ILE A 213 6.36 0.15 18.96
N ARG A 214 5.88 -1.10 18.96
CA ARG A 214 6.36 -2.13 19.90
C ARG A 214 7.83 -2.50 19.71
N VAL A 215 8.35 -2.28 18.50
CA VAL A 215 9.72 -2.59 18.11
C VAL A 215 10.68 -1.44 18.38
N SER A 216 10.23 -0.20 18.25
CA SER A 216 11.03 0.99 18.54
C SER A 216 11.22 1.13 20.07
N PRO A 217 12.45 1.09 20.59
CA PRO A 217 12.72 1.32 22.01
C PRO A 217 12.46 2.76 22.43
#